data_AF-A0A0B7MQ38-F1
#
_entry.id   AF-A0A0B7MQ38-F1
#
_cell.length_a   1.000
_cell.length_b   1.000
_cell.length_c   1.000
_cell.angle_alpha   90.00
_cell.angle_beta   90.00
_cell.angle_gamma   90.00
#
_symmetry.space_group_name_H-M   'P 1'
#
loop_
_entity.id
_entity.type
_entity.pdbx_description
1 polymer ?
#
loop_
_entity_poly.entity_id
_entity_poly.type
_entity_poly.pdbx_seq_one_letter_code
_entity_poly.pdbx_strand_id
1 'polypeptide(L)' 'MRSPHDVILKPLVTEKAVNLAQEQNKYTFYVDRKANKIEIKNAIEEIFNVKVTAVNTMTVRGKKKACRPL' A
#
# COMPACT_ATOMS: atom_id res chain seq x y z
N MET A 1 -2.29 -20.27 -4.73
CA MET A 1 -1.34 -19.19 -4.37
C MET A 1 -1.76 -17.94 -5.12
N ARG A 2 -1.84 -16.79 -4.45
CA ARG A 2 -2.05 -15.51 -5.14
C ARG A 2 -0.71 -15.03 -5.68
N SER A 3 -0.70 -14.46 -6.87
CA SER A 3 0.52 -13.92 -7.45
C SER A 3 0.93 -12.66 -6.67
N PRO A 4 2.24 -12.37 -6.49
CA PRO A 4 2.70 -11.16 -5.78
C PRO A 4 2.16 -9.86 -6.38
N HIS A 5 1.95 -9.87 -7.69
CA HIS A 5 1.41 -8.74 -8.45
C HIS A 5 -0.08 -8.46 -8.16
N ASP A 6 -0.84 -9.45 -7.68
CA ASP A 6 -2.24 -9.24 -7.29
C ASP A 6 -2.35 -8.56 -5.91
N VAL A 7 -1.30 -8.66 -5.09
CA VAL A 7 -1.29 -8.14 -3.72
C VAL A 7 -1.01 -6.63 -3.73
N ILE A 8 -0.10 -6.16 -4.58
CA ILE A 8 0.34 -4.77 -4.66
C ILE A 8 -0.25 -4.11 -5.89
N LEU A 9 -1.14 -3.14 -5.69
CA LEU A 9 -1.89 -2.50 -6.77
C LEU A 9 -1.14 -1.33 -7.40
N LYS A 10 -0.64 -0.40 -6.56
CA LYS A 10 0.06 0.82 -6.99
C LYS A 10 0.77 1.53 -5.83
N PRO A 11 1.85 2.29 -6.09
CA PRO A 11 2.44 3.18 -5.09
C PRO A 11 1.49 4.34 -4.75
N LEU A 12 1.47 4.77 -3.49
CA LEU A 12 0.73 5.95 -3.05
C LEU A 12 1.68 7.14 -2.97
N VAL A 13 1.55 8.07 -3.91
CA VAL A 13 2.32 9.32 -3.93
C VAL A 13 1.45 10.46 -3.42
N THR A 14 1.80 10.98 -2.25
CA THR A 14 1.19 12.17 -1.62
C THR A 14 2.28 12.92 -0.88
N GLU A 15 2.12 14.22 -0.59
CA GLU A 15 3.13 15.01 0.14
C GLU A 15 3.56 14.33 1.46
N LYS A 16 2.58 13.78 2.19
CA LYS A 16 2.85 13.02 3.41
C LYS A 16 3.64 11.74 3.15
N ALA A 17 3.33 11.00 2.09
CA ALA A 17 4.06 9.78 1.74
C ALA A 17 5.51 10.09 1.32
N VAL A 18 5.73 11.19 0.61
CA VAL A 18 7.08 11.65 0.24
C VAL A 18 7.86 12.02 1.49
N ASN A 19 7.27 12.79 2.42
CA ASN A 19 7.93 13.17 3.66
C ASN A 19 8.31 11.94 4.52
N LEU A 20 7.41 10.95 4.61
CA LEU A 20 7.68 9.70 5.32
C LEU A 20 8.80 8.87 4.68
N ALA A 21 8.93 8.90 3.35
CA ALA A 21 10.01 8.24 2.65
C ALA A 21 11.36 8.92 2.95
N GLN A 22 11.41 10.25 2.99
CA GLN A 22 12.63 11.00 3.25
C GLN A 22 13.09 10.93 4.72
N GLU A 23 12.17 11.11 5.68
CA GLU A 23 12.53 11.15 7.10
C GLU A 23 12.72 9.75 7.70
N GLN A 24 11.94 8.77 7.26
CA GLN A 24 11.81 7.48 7.96
C GLN A 24 11.98 6.26 7.04
N ASN A 25 12.35 6.44 5.77
CA ASN A 25 12.45 5.36 4.77
C ASN A 25 11.16 4.51 4.67
N LYS A 26 10.00 5.12 4.90
CA LYS A 26 8.70 4.44 4.87
C LYS A 26 8.00 4.68 3.53
N TYR A 27 7.87 3.63 2.76
CA TYR A 27 7.13 3.64 1.49
C TYR A 27 5.69 3.18 1.68
N THR A 28 4.75 3.83 0.98
CA THR A 28 3.32 3.55 1.11
C THR A 28 2.74 3.04 -0.20
N PHE A 29 1.95 1.96 -0.12
CA PHE A 29 1.36 1.29 -1.28
C PHE A 29 -0.13 1.08 -1.07
N TYR A 30 -0.88 1.09 -2.18
CA TYR A 30 -2.22 0.50 -2.22
C TYR A 30 -2.09 -1.00 -2.41
N VAL A 31 -2.74 -1.74 -1.52
CA VAL A 31 -2.75 -3.20 -1.49
C VAL A 31 -4.18 -3.72 -1.55
N ASP A 32 -4.33 -4.98 -1.95
CA ASP A 32 -5.64 -5.64 -1.91
C ASP A 32 -6.20 -5.69 -0.48
N ARG A 33 -7.51 -5.47 -0.35
CA ARG A 33 -8.18 -5.43 0.96
C ARG A 33 -8.16 -6.76 1.70
N LYS A 34 -8.04 -7.88 0.98
CA LYS A 34 -8.04 -9.23 1.55
C LYS A 34 -6.62 -9.75 1.78
N ALA A 35 -5.58 -8.94 1.57
CA ALA A 35 -4.20 -9.33 1.77
C ALA A 35 -3.81 -9.31 3.25
N ASN A 36 -3.14 -10.37 3.71
CA ASN A 36 -2.55 -10.43 5.03
C ASN A 36 -1.17 -9.75 5.06
N LYS A 37 -0.72 -9.31 6.24
CA LYS A 37 0.60 -8.64 6.40
C LYS A 37 1.78 -9.52 5.97
N ILE A 38 1.67 -10.83 6.16
CA ILE A 38 2.69 -11.81 5.76
C ILE A 38 2.82 -11.87 4.24
N GLU A 39 1.68 -11.90 3.53
CA GLU A 39 1.64 -11.93 2.06
C GLU A 39 2.20 -10.63 1.47
N ILE A 40 1.84 -9.48 2.06
CA ILE A 40 2.36 -8.16 1.64
C ILE A 40 3.88 -8.10 1.80
N LYS A 41 4.40 -8.61 2.92
CA LYS A 41 5.84 -8.64 3.17
C LYS A 41 6.55 -9.43 2.07
N ASN A 42 6.15 -10.67 1.86
CA ASN A 42 6.78 -11.55 0.88
C ASN A 42 6.67 -10.97 -0.55
N ALA A 43 5.52 -10.41 -0.91
CA ALA A 43 5.33 -9.81 -2.23
C ALA A 43 6.27 -8.61 -2.49
N ILE A 44 6.51 -7.75 -1.48
CA ILE A 44 7.44 -6.63 -1.61
C ILE A 44 8.89 -7.13 -1.71
N GLU A 45 9.25 -8.12 -0.89
CA GLU A 45 10.60 -8.71 -0.90
C GLU A 45 10.91 -9.37 -2.25
N GLU A 46 9.94 -10.07 -2.87
CA GLU A 46 10.09 -10.71 -4.18
C GLU A 46 10.18 -9.70 -5.34
N ILE A 47 9.31 -8.69 -5.39
CA ILE A 47 9.25 -7.74 -6.51
C ILE A 47 10.45 -6.79 -6.49
N PHE A 48 10.82 -6.29 -5.31
CA PHE A 48 11.82 -5.24 -5.17
C PHE A 48 13.19 -5.77 -4.72
N ASN A 49 13.32 -7.07 -4.39
CA ASN A 49 14.56 -7.69 -3.89
C ASN A 49 15.16 -6.93 -2.69
N VAL A 50 14.29 -6.40 -1.83
CA VAL A 50 14.66 -5.67 -0.60
C VAL A 50 14.28 -6.47 0.64
N LYS A 51 14.83 -6.11 1.80
CA LYS A 51 14.47 -6.71 3.09
C LYS A 51 13.51 -5.80 3.84
N VAL A 52 12.34 -6.31 4.23
CA VAL A 52 11.30 -5.52 4.91
C VAL A 52 11.35 -5.76 6.42
N THR A 53 11.59 -4.68 7.19
CA THR A 53 11.64 -4.76 8.66
C THR A 53 10.27 -4.93 9.29
N ALA A 54 9.29 -4.11 8.87
CA ALA A 54 7.93 -4.12 9.42
C ALA A 54 6.91 -3.65 8.39
N VAL A 55 5.67 -4.13 8.50
CA VAL A 55 4.55 -3.76 7.63
C VAL A 55 3.39 -3.22 8.46
N ASN A 56 2.96 -2.00 8.12
CA ASN A 56 1.80 -1.35 8.72
C ASN A 56 0.70 -1.21 7.68
N THR A 57 -0.52 -1.59 8.04
CA THR A 57 -1.70 -1.51 7.16
C THR A 57 -2.78 -0.65 7.82
N MET A 58 -3.51 0.10 6.99
CA MET A 58 -4.67 0.86 7.42
C MET A 58 -5.79 0.75 6.40
N THR A 59 -7.03 0.66 6.86
CA THR A 59 -8.20 0.61 5.97
C THR A 59 -8.72 2.01 5.71
N VAL A 60 -8.55 2.50 4.48
CA VAL A 60 -9.11 3.79 4.06
C VAL A 60 -10.53 3.58 3.52
N ARG A 61 -11.48 4.38 4.01
CA ARG A 61 -12.85 4.43 3.47
C ARG A 61 -12.94 5.53 2.42
N GLY A 62 -13.64 5.25 1.32
CA GLY A 62 -13.87 6.24 0.26
C GLY A 62 -14.70 7.42 0.77
N LYS A 63 -14.44 8.62 0.24
CA LYS A 63 -15.25 9.81 0.54
C LYS A 63 -16.59 9.68 -0.18
N LYS A 64 -17.70 9.83 0.54
CA LYS A 64 -19.04 9.90 -0.08
C LYS A 64 -19.08 11.12 -1.00
N LYS A 65 -19.32 10.90 -2.30
CA LYS A 65 -19.58 11.96 -3.26
C LYS A 65 -21.09 12.05 -3.44
N ALA A 66 -21.66 13.20 -3.12
CA ALA A 66 -23.04 13.52 -3.46
C ALA A 66 -22.97 14.50 -4.64
N CYS A 67 -23.43 14.07 -5.81
CA CYS A 67 -23.76 14.98 -6.88
C CYS A 67 -25.26 15.28 -6.74
N ARG A 68 -25.65 16.56 -6.69
CA ARG A 68 -27.06 16.92 -6.74
C ARG A 68 -27.55 16.54 -8.15
N PRO A 69 -28.51 15.62 -8.30
CA PRO A 69 -29.12 15.39 -9.60
C PRO A 69 -29.78 16.71 -10.01
N LEU A 70 -29.39 17.22 -11.20
CA LEU A 70 -30.11 18.29 -11.89
C LEU A 70 -31.34 17.69 -12.57
#